data_AF-A0A662VG88-F1
#
_entry.id   AF-A0A662VG88-F1
#
_cell.length_a   1.000
_cell.length_b   1.000
_cell.length_c   1.000
_cell.angle_alpha   90.00
_cell.angle_beta   90.00
_cell.angle_gamma   90.00
#
_symmetry.space_group_name_H-M   'P 1'
#
loop_
_entity.id
_entity.type
_entity.pdbx_description
1 polymer ?
#
loop_
_entity_poly.entity_id
_entity_poly.type
_entity_poly.pdbx_seq_one_letter_code
_entity_poly.pdbx_strand_id
1 'polypeptide(L)'
;MSKPRIDELVKGLDIIARRFLAYKKLSDVYWATSGFLIIYVLLVFIDHFISFNKAYISILEYLTGFIGSTSIVILTGTLLSRINSHIEMSKLFHSQLGDILKIIREEESIDLVENINILLGVNRFPLEYVPAILIPAYISLLIDLCWLKILFVIIFIAIDVLTLYVGISKFNLHIVLENKIFNNIVELTRLDLEMQYKGCVFNILEALLSIVSLSLFLVFKLYKLDNLLNNHIDQHRIFYRELKIKILRKKQTNDYIII
;
A
#
# COMPACT_ATOMS: atom_id res chain seq x y z
N MET A 1 32.06 7.92 -17.94
CA MET A 1 30.99 6.92 -18.12
C MET A 1 30.17 7.33 -19.33
N SER A 2 29.96 6.42 -20.30
CA SER A 2 29.11 6.68 -21.46
C SER A 2 27.67 6.93 -21.02
N LYS A 3 27.01 7.98 -21.54
CA LYS A 3 25.57 8.20 -21.28
C LYS A 3 24.79 6.95 -21.72
N PRO A 4 23.89 6.41 -20.88
CA PRO A 4 23.08 5.26 -21.26
C PRO A 4 22.25 5.59 -22.50
N ARG A 5 22.10 4.62 -23.42
CA ARG A 5 21.30 4.83 -24.63
C ARG A 5 19.82 4.85 -24.26
N ILE A 6 19.02 5.69 -24.91
CA ILE A 6 17.55 5.74 -24.69
C ILE A 6 16.92 4.34 -24.79
N ASP A 7 17.39 3.51 -25.72
CA ASP A 7 16.89 2.14 -25.91
C ASP A 7 17.13 1.23 -24.69
N GLU A 8 18.22 1.44 -23.95
CA GLU A 8 18.52 0.70 -22.71
C GLU A 8 17.62 1.16 -21.57
N LEU A 9 17.37 2.47 -21.46
CA LEU A 9 16.45 3.04 -20.47
C LEU A 9 15.00 2.60 -20.73
N VAL A 10 14.56 2.58 -21.99
CA VAL A 10 13.22 2.08 -22.36
C VAL A 10 13.07 0.59 -22.03
N LYS A 11 14.11 -0.23 -22.25
CA LYS A 11 14.13 -1.64 -21.81
C LYS A 11 14.09 -1.76 -20.28
N GLY A 12 14.78 -0.88 -19.56
CA GLY A 12 14.70 -0.78 -18.10
C GLY A 12 13.28 -0.54 -17.61
N LEU A 13 12.58 0.42 -18.23
CA LEU A 13 11.19 0.70 -17.92
C LEU A 13 10.26 -0.48 -18.25
N ASP A 14 10.53 -1.25 -19.31
CA ASP A 14 9.76 -2.46 -19.65
C ASP A 14 9.90 -3.55 -18.58
N ILE A 15 11.10 -3.68 -17.99
CA ILE A 15 11.34 -4.62 -16.89
C ILE A 15 10.58 -4.17 -15.64
N ILE A 16 10.62 -2.87 -15.34
CA ILE A 16 9.88 -2.28 -14.21
C ILE A 16 8.37 -2.46 -14.37
N ALA A 17 7.83 -2.16 -15.55
CA ALA A 17 6.43 -2.36 -15.90
C ALA A 17 5.98 -3.83 -15.76
N ARG A 18 6.85 -4.78 -16.13
CA ARG A 18 6.58 -6.22 -15.93
C ARG A 18 6.58 -6.63 -14.46
N ARG A 19 7.42 -6.03 -13.62
CA ARG A 19 7.39 -6.29 -12.18
C ARG A 19 6.11 -5.77 -11.53
N PHE A 20 5.57 -4.66 -12.03
CA PHE A 20 4.23 -4.20 -11.65
C PHE A 20 3.12 -5.20 -12.02
N LEU A 21 3.28 -6.06 -13.05
CA LEU A 21 2.30 -7.09 -13.44
C LEU A 21 2.21 -8.28 -12.48
N ALA A 22 3.25 -8.54 -11.68
CA ALA A 22 3.31 -9.70 -10.80
C ALA A 22 2.53 -9.55 -9.49
N TYR A 23 1.88 -8.40 -9.24
CA TYR A 23 1.11 -8.17 -8.01
C TYR A 23 -0.19 -8.97 -8.02
N LYS A 24 -0.29 -9.96 -7.10
CA LYS A 24 -1.48 -10.79 -6.93
C LYS A 24 -2.51 -10.08 -6.03
N LYS A 25 -3.79 -10.09 -6.42
CA LYS A 25 -4.89 -9.53 -5.61
C LYS A 25 -5.12 -10.37 -4.35
N LEU A 26 -5.45 -9.74 -3.22
CA LEU A 26 -5.69 -10.40 -1.93
C LEU A 26 -7.19 -10.66 -1.64
N SER A 27 -8.07 -10.50 -2.64
CA SER A 27 -9.51 -10.23 -2.46
C SER A 27 -10.29 -11.23 -1.62
N ASP A 28 -9.88 -12.49 -1.55
CA ASP A 28 -10.72 -13.57 -1.01
C ASP A 28 -10.42 -13.86 0.47
N VAL A 29 -9.33 -13.29 1.03
CA VAL A 29 -8.86 -13.58 2.40
C VAL A 29 -9.44 -12.60 3.43
N TYR A 30 -9.87 -11.40 3.00
CA TYR A 30 -10.31 -10.34 3.92
C TYR A 30 -11.61 -10.67 4.68
N TRP A 31 -12.59 -11.28 4.03
CA TRP A 31 -13.88 -11.57 4.68
C TRP A 31 -13.77 -12.67 5.75
N ALA A 32 -12.94 -13.68 5.54
CA ALA A 32 -12.78 -14.81 6.46
C ALA A 32 -12.01 -14.45 7.74
N THR A 33 -11.19 -13.40 7.72
CA THR A 33 -10.24 -13.07 8.80
C THR A 33 -10.84 -12.17 9.90
N SER A 34 -11.82 -11.32 9.55
CA SER A 34 -12.53 -10.47 10.52
C SER A 34 -13.51 -11.24 11.42
N GLY A 35 -14.11 -12.32 10.92
CA GLY A 35 -15.07 -13.13 11.68
C GLY A 35 -14.48 -13.74 12.95
N PHE A 36 -13.22 -14.17 12.91
CA PHE A 36 -12.58 -14.82 14.05
C PHE A 36 -12.35 -13.88 15.24
N LEU A 37 -12.00 -12.60 15.01
CA LEU A 37 -11.78 -11.65 16.12
C LEU A 37 -13.10 -11.26 16.79
N ILE A 38 -14.18 -11.15 16.02
CA ILE A 38 -15.52 -10.88 16.57
C ILE A 38 -16.01 -12.07 17.38
N ILE A 39 -15.87 -13.28 16.83
CA ILE A 39 -16.21 -14.52 17.53
C ILE A 39 -15.40 -14.61 18.83
N TYR A 40 -14.11 -14.28 18.80
CA TYR A 40 -13.27 -14.23 20.00
C TYR A 40 -13.84 -13.27 21.06
N VAL A 41 -14.13 -12.01 20.71
CA VAL A 41 -14.67 -11.05 21.69
C VAL A 41 -16.03 -11.51 22.22
N LEU A 42 -16.90 -12.08 21.39
CA LEU A 42 -18.17 -12.66 21.83
C LEU A 42 -17.97 -13.83 22.80
N LEU A 43 -16.99 -14.71 22.54
CA LEU A 43 -16.65 -15.82 23.43
C LEU A 43 -16.11 -15.32 24.78
N VAL A 44 -15.32 -14.25 24.82
CA VAL A 44 -14.86 -13.60 26.06
C VAL A 44 -16.06 -13.13 26.91
N PHE A 45 -17.08 -12.53 26.27
CA PHE A 45 -18.32 -12.16 26.97
C PHE A 45 -19.10 -13.39 27.45
N ILE A 46 -19.24 -14.43 26.62
CA ILE A 46 -19.96 -15.65 26.98
C ILE A 46 -19.29 -16.37 28.15
N ASP A 47 -17.97 -16.53 28.13
CA ASP A 47 -17.19 -17.16 29.22
C ASP A 47 -17.37 -16.44 30.56
N HIS A 48 -17.55 -15.11 30.52
CA HIS A 48 -17.78 -14.31 31.72
C HIS A 48 -19.14 -14.59 32.38
N PHE A 49 -20.20 -14.82 31.59
CA PHE A 49 -21.57 -14.95 32.10
C PHE A 49 -22.06 -16.40 32.23
N ILE A 50 -21.48 -17.35 31.47
CA ILE A 50 -21.94 -18.74 31.40
C ILE A 50 -20.83 -19.66 31.89
N SER A 51 -21.01 -20.24 33.07
CA SER A 51 -20.05 -21.18 33.70
C SER A 51 -20.13 -22.62 33.16
N PHE A 52 -21.02 -22.88 32.20
CA PHE A 52 -21.20 -24.20 31.59
C PHE A 52 -20.14 -24.46 30.51
N ASN A 53 -19.45 -25.62 30.57
CA ASN A 53 -18.41 -26.03 29.60
C ASN A 53 -17.23 -25.05 29.44
N LYS A 54 -16.78 -24.45 30.54
CA LYS A 54 -15.69 -23.46 30.60
C LYS A 54 -14.41 -23.89 29.84
N ALA A 55 -14.04 -25.17 29.90
CA ALA A 55 -12.87 -25.68 29.19
C ALA A 55 -13.01 -25.59 27.65
N TYR A 56 -14.17 -25.92 27.10
CA TYR A 56 -14.41 -25.86 25.66
C TYR A 56 -14.50 -24.42 25.16
N ILE A 57 -15.16 -23.54 25.91
CA ILE A 57 -15.28 -22.11 25.59
C ILE A 57 -13.89 -21.47 25.58
N SER A 58 -13.06 -21.77 26.58
CA SER A 58 -11.69 -21.27 26.66
C SER A 58 -10.79 -21.75 25.51
N ILE A 59 -10.91 -23.01 25.08
CA ILE A 59 -10.18 -23.51 23.90
C ILE A 59 -10.62 -22.78 22.62
N LEU A 60 -11.93 -22.60 22.44
CA LEU A 60 -12.45 -21.86 21.28
C LEU A 60 -12.03 -20.39 21.31
N GLU A 61 -12.05 -19.77 22.48
CA GLU A 61 -11.56 -18.41 22.69
C GLU A 61 -10.09 -18.30 22.24
N TYR A 62 -9.23 -19.21 22.70
CA TYR A 62 -7.82 -19.22 22.34
C TYR A 62 -7.62 -19.39 20.83
N LEU A 63 -8.29 -20.36 20.21
CA LEU A 63 -8.16 -20.64 18.78
C LEU A 63 -8.65 -19.46 17.93
N THR A 64 -9.83 -18.93 18.24
CA THR A 64 -10.44 -17.83 17.48
C THR A 64 -9.65 -16.53 17.65
N GLY A 65 -9.19 -16.22 18.87
CA GLY A 65 -8.37 -15.05 19.14
C GLY A 65 -6.99 -15.13 18.51
N PHE A 66 -6.33 -16.29 18.57
CA PHE A 66 -5.04 -16.54 17.91
C PHE A 66 -5.15 -16.40 16.39
N ILE A 67 -6.11 -17.10 15.76
CA ILE A 67 -6.31 -17.07 14.31
C ILE A 67 -6.70 -15.66 13.86
N GLY A 68 -7.64 -15.00 14.56
CA GLY A 68 -8.13 -13.68 14.19
C GLY A 68 -7.05 -12.61 14.26
N SER A 69 -6.34 -12.52 15.38
CA SER A 69 -5.27 -11.52 15.56
C SER A 69 -4.11 -11.73 14.60
N THR A 70 -3.62 -12.97 14.46
CA THR A 70 -2.54 -13.32 13.52
C THR A 70 -2.92 -12.96 12.09
N SER A 71 -4.14 -13.31 11.69
CA SER A 71 -4.60 -13.07 10.32
C SER A 71 -4.69 -11.59 9.98
N ILE A 72 -5.21 -10.76 10.90
CA ILE A 72 -5.28 -9.31 10.71
C ILE A 72 -3.87 -8.72 10.54
N VAL A 73 -2.91 -9.09 11.40
CA VAL A 73 -1.54 -8.58 11.30
C VAL A 73 -0.85 -9.05 10.01
N ILE A 74 -1.08 -10.29 9.58
CA ILE A 74 -0.57 -10.78 8.28
C ILE A 74 -1.15 -9.96 7.14
N LEU A 75 -2.45 -9.64 7.15
CA LEU A 75 -3.08 -8.84 6.12
C LEU A 75 -2.53 -7.40 6.11
N THR A 76 -2.46 -6.75 7.27
CA THR A 76 -1.87 -5.41 7.41
C THR A 76 -0.42 -5.42 6.92
N GLY A 77 0.41 -6.36 7.39
CA GLY A 77 1.81 -6.47 6.97
C GLY A 77 2.00 -6.75 5.49
N THR A 78 1.17 -7.63 4.92
CA THR A 78 1.20 -7.92 3.47
C THR A 78 0.84 -6.69 2.65
N LEU A 79 -0.20 -5.95 3.04
CA LEU A 79 -0.61 -4.75 2.34
C LEU A 79 0.46 -3.65 2.42
N LEU A 80 1.03 -3.42 3.60
CA LEU A 80 2.14 -2.48 3.77
C LEU A 80 3.39 -2.89 2.97
N SER A 81 3.69 -4.18 2.90
CA SER A 81 4.76 -4.73 2.06
C SER A 81 4.53 -4.44 0.57
N ARG A 82 3.28 -4.58 0.11
CA ARG A 82 2.91 -4.24 -1.26
C ARG A 82 3.02 -2.75 -1.54
N ILE A 83 2.60 -1.89 -0.61
CA ILE A 83 2.76 -0.43 -0.72
C ILE A 83 4.25 -0.07 -0.81
N ASN A 84 5.08 -0.63 0.08
CA ASN A 84 6.53 -0.42 0.03
C ASN A 84 7.12 -0.83 -1.33
N SER A 85 6.77 -2.03 -1.78
CA SER A 85 7.26 -2.55 -3.05
C SER A 85 6.79 -1.68 -4.23
N HIS A 86 5.55 -1.17 -4.19
CA HIS A 86 5.03 -0.25 -5.20
C HIS A 86 5.81 1.07 -5.21
N ILE A 87 6.00 1.69 -4.03
CA ILE A 87 6.75 2.94 -3.88
C ILE A 87 8.16 2.80 -4.47
N GLU A 88 8.85 1.69 -4.17
CA GLU A 88 10.20 1.44 -4.67
C GLU A 88 10.25 1.23 -6.18
N MET A 89 9.30 0.47 -6.72
CA MET A 89 9.21 0.29 -8.17
C MET A 89 8.89 1.62 -8.88
N SER A 90 8.03 2.44 -8.28
CA SER A 90 7.70 3.78 -8.80
C SER A 90 8.90 4.72 -8.77
N LYS A 91 9.69 4.74 -7.69
CA LYS A 91 10.95 5.50 -7.63
C LYS A 91 11.89 5.14 -8.79
N LEU A 92 12.09 3.85 -9.03
CA LEU A 92 12.91 3.37 -10.14
C LEU A 92 12.34 3.83 -11.50
N PHE A 93 11.03 3.74 -11.66
CA PHE A 93 10.32 4.17 -12.86
C PHE A 93 10.55 5.67 -13.14
N HIS A 94 10.25 6.54 -12.18
CA HIS A 94 10.36 7.99 -12.36
C HIS A 94 11.81 8.45 -12.46
N SER A 95 12.76 7.76 -11.82
CA SER A 95 14.19 8.02 -12.00
C SER A 95 14.62 7.77 -13.45
N GLN A 96 14.29 6.61 -14.02
CA GLN A 96 14.62 6.29 -15.41
C GLN A 96 13.91 7.20 -16.40
N LEU A 97 12.69 7.63 -16.08
CA LEU A 97 11.96 8.60 -16.87
C LEU A 97 12.64 9.97 -16.87
N GLY A 98 13.10 10.45 -15.70
CA GLY A 98 13.91 11.66 -15.61
C GLY A 98 15.14 11.57 -16.52
N ASP A 99 15.88 10.47 -16.48
CA ASP A 99 17.06 10.28 -17.33
C ASP A 99 16.74 10.29 -18.84
N ILE A 100 15.60 9.70 -19.26
CA ILE A 100 15.16 9.77 -20.65
C ILE A 100 14.81 11.21 -21.04
N LEU A 101 14.12 11.95 -20.16
CA LEU A 101 13.73 13.32 -20.44
C LEU A 101 14.95 14.25 -20.56
N LYS A 102 15.97 14.09 -19.71
CA LYS A 102 17.28 14.78 -19.83
C LYS A 102 17.92 14.61 -21.20
N ILE A 103 17.81 13.42 -21.79
CA ILE A 103 18.42 13.11 -23.08
C ILE A 103 17.59 13.70 -24.23
N ILE A 104 16.25 13.71 -24.11
CA ILE A 104 15.34 14.18 -25.16
C ILE A 104 15.19 15.71 -25.18
N ARG A 105 15.22 16.35 -24.02
CA ARG A 105 15.16 17.80 -23.85
C ARG A 105 16.31 18.20 -22.96
N GLU A 106 17.34 18.82 -23.53
CA GLU A 106 18.54 19.27 -22.80
C GLU A 106 18.20 20.26 -21.67
N GLU A 107 17.01 20.87 -21.69
CA GLU A 107 16.42 21.66 -20.60
C GLU A 107 15.39 20.84 -19.82
N GLU A 108 15.76 20.39 -18.62
CA GLU A 108 14.78 19.93 -17.63
C GLU A 108 14.11 21.13 -16.94
N SER A 109 12.82 21.03 -16.67
CA SER A 109 12.23 21.96 -15.71
C SER A 109 12.79 21.65 -14.32
N ILE A 110 13.29 22.69 -13.64
CA ILE A 110 13.81 22.59 -12.26
C ILE A 110 12.79 21.89 -11.36
N ASP A 111 11.51 22.18 -11.56
CA ASP A 111 10.38 21.59 -10.82
C ASP A 111 10.25 20.08 -11.01
N LEU A 112 10.52 19.54 -12.20
CA LEU A 112 10.45 18.08 -12.43
C LEU A 112 11.56 17.37 -11.65
N VAL A 113 12.78 17.90 -11.72
CA VAL A 113 13.95 17.33 -11.03
C VAL A 113 13.76 17.35 -9.52
N GLU A 114 13.28 18.47 -8.98
CA GLU A 114 13.00 18.60 -7.56
C GLU A 114 11.93 17.59 -7.10
N ASN A 115 10.80 17.49 -7.83
CA ASN A 115 9.75 16.54 -7.48
C ASN A 115 10.21 15.07 -7.55
N ILE A 116 11.04 14.70 -8.54
CA ILE A 116 11.65 13.37 -8.61
C ILE A 116 12.56 13.13 -7.40
N ASN A 117 13.42 14.10 -7.05
CA ASN A 117 14.31 13.97 -5.89
C ASN A 117 13.53 13.80 -4.58
N ILE A 118 12.45 14.56 -4.39
CA ILE A 118 11.56 14.41 -3.24
C ILE A 118 10.92 13.01 -3.21
N LEU A 119 10.45 12.50 -4.37
CA LEU A 119 9.90 11.15 -4.49
C LEU A 119 10.92 10.07 -4.11
N LEU A 120 12.17 10.21 -4.55
CA LEU A 120 13.25 9.27 -4.23
C LEU A 120 13.53 9.21 -2.72
N GLY A 121 13.38 10.34 -2.02
CA GLY A 121 13.54 10.47 -0.57
C GLY A 121 12.40 9.89 0.28
N VAL A 122 11.30 9.42 -0.32
CA VAL A 122 10.17 8.84 0.45
C VAL A 122 10.57 7.53 1.12
N ASN A 123 10.71 7.51 2.44
CA ASN A 123 11.16 6.32 3.17
C ASN A 123 10.10 5.20 3.23
N ARG A 124 10.56 3.94 3.10
CA ARG A 124 9.74 2.74 3.27
C ARG A 124 9.10 2.68 4.66
N PHE A 125 7.99 1.98 4.79
CA PHE A 125 7.46 1.57 6.09
C PHE A 125 8.39 0.50 6.70
N PRO A 126 8.80 0.62 7.98
CA PRO A 126 9.66 -0.39 8.61
C PRO A 126 8.83 -1.63 8.98
N LEU A 127 8.80 -2.61 8.09
CA LEU A 127 7.96 -3.80 8.23
C LEU A 127 8.45 -4.74 9.34
N GLU A 128 9.71 -4.60 9.77
CA GLU A 128 10.30 -5.42 10.84
C GLU A 128 9.56 -5.29 12.17
N TYR A 129 8.83 -4.19 12.39
CA TYR A 129 8.06 -3.95 13.62
C TYR A 129 6.61 -4.41 13.54
N VAL A 130 6.09 -4.78 12.36
CA VAL A 130 4.69 -5.20 12.20
C VAL A 130 4.33 -6.43 13.06
N PRO A 131 5.19 -7.45 13.22
CA PRO A 131 4.89 -8.57 14.11
C PRO A 131 4.68 -8.18 15.58
N ALA A 132 5.30 -7.07 16.04
CA ALA A 132 5.17 -6.62 17.43
C ALA A 132 3.74 -6.17 17.78
N ILE A 133 2.90 -5.89 16.77
CA ILE A 133 1.48 -5.59 16.94
C ILE A 133 0.73 -6.77 17.58
N LEU A 134 1.21 -8.01 17.43
CA LEU A 134 0.58 -9.19 18.04
C LEU A 134 0.77 -9.29 19.55
N ILE A 135 1.73 -8.56 20.14
CA ILE A 135 2.06 -8.69 21.56
C ILE A 135 0.83 -8.44 22.46
N PRO A 136 0.07 -7.34 22.32
CA PRO A 136 -1.13 -7.12 23.12
C PRO A 136 -2.20 -8.20 22.89
N ALA A 137 -2.40 -8.63 21.65
CA ALA A 137 -3.37 -9.67 21.35
C ALA A 137 -3.03 -11.01 22.02
N TYR A 138 -1.76 -11.41 22.01
CA TYR A 138 -1.35 -12.66 22.65
C TYR A 138 -1.33 -12.56 24.17
N ILE A 139 -0.98 -11.40 24.74
CA ILE A 139 -1.16 -11.15 26.17
C ILE A 139 -2.63 -11.30 26.56
N SER A 140 -3.56 -10.80 25.74
CA SER A 140 -5.01 -10.98 25.96
C SER A 140 -5.42 -12.47 26.05
N LEU A 141 -4.79 -13.36 25.29
CA LEU A 141 -5.09 -14.80 25.31
C LEU A 141 -4.54 -15.53 26.55
N LEU A 142 -3.59 -14.93 27.26
CA LEU A 142 -2.88 -15.55 28.39
C LEU A 142 -3.39 -15.08 29.76
N ILE A 143 -4.22 -14.04 29.81
CA ILE A 143 -4.73 -13.45 31.05
C ILE A 143 -6.13 -14.00 31.34
N ASP A 144 -6.44 -14.35 32.59
CA ASP A 144 -7.78 -14.84 32.98
C ASP A 144 -8.80 -13.73 33.28
N LEU A 145 -8.33 -12.50 33.57
CA LEU A 145 -9.18 -11.36 33.91
C LEU A 145 -9.86 -10.77 32.67
N CYS A 146 -11.18 -10.99 32.53
CA CYS A 146 -12.01 -10.56 31.40
C CYS A 146 -11.79 -9.09 30.98
N TRP A 147 -11.84 -8.14 31.93
CA TRP A 147 -11.64 -6.72 31.61
C TRP A 147 -10.24 -6.40 31.08
N LEU A 148 -9.22 -7.11 31.54
CA LEU A 148 -7.87 -6.97 31.00
C LEU A 148 -7.79 -7.56 29.59
N LYS A 149 -8.43 -8.71 29.33
CA LYS A 149 -8.52 -9.26 27.95
C LYS A 149 -9.08 -8.21 27.00
N ILE A 150 -10.26 -7.66 27.32
CA ILE A 150 -10.93 -6.64 26.50
C ILE A 150 -10.03 -5.42 26.28
N LEU A 151 -9.37 -4.94 27.34
CA LEU A 151 -8.43 -3.82 27.25
C LEU A 151 -7.28 -4.13 26.27
N PHE A 152 -6.65 -5.30 26.37
CA PHE A 152 -5.56 -5.70 25.49
C PHE A 152 -6.01 -5.89 24.03
N VAL A 153 -7.25 -6.34 23.80
CA VAL A 153 -7.86 -6.35 22.46
C VAL A 153 -8.01 -4.93 21.91
N ILE A 154 -8.53 -3.99 22.71
CA ILE A 154 -8.67 -2.59 22.27
C ILE A 154 -7.29 -1.99 21.93
N ILE A 155 -6.27 -2.25 22.76
CA ILE A 155 -4.89 -1.82 22.50
C ILE A 155 -4.37 -2.43 21.19
N PHE A 156 -4.55 -3.73 20.98
CA PHE A 156 -4.17 -4.41 19.74
C PHE A 156 -4.78 -3.72 18.51
N ILE A 157 -6.10 -3.50 18.52
CA ILE A 157 -6.82 -2.88 17.40
C ILE A 157 -6.33 -1.45 17.18
N ALA A 158 -6.14 -0.67 18.24
CA ALA A 158 -5.67 0.70 18.14
C ALA A 158 -4.27 0.79 17.51
N ILE A 159 -3.35 -0.11 17.88
CA ILE A 159 -2.00 -0.17 17.29
C ILE A 159 -2.07 -0.56 15.81
N ASP A 160 -2.90 -1.54 15.43
CA ASP A 160 -3.03 -1.97 14.03
C ASP A 160 -3.66 -0.87 13.16
N VAL A 161 -4.68 -0.17 13.68
CA VAL A 161 -5.29 0.99 13.05
C VAL A 161 -4.28 2.12 12.83
N LEU A 162 -3.46 2.43 13.84
CA LEU A 162 -2.42 3.46 13.74
C LEU A 162 -1.36 3.08 12.70
N THR A 163 -0.97 1.81 12.69
CA THR A 163 -0.04 1.24 11.72
C THR A 163 -0.56 1.41 10.29
N LEU A 164 -1.82 1.03 10.05
CA LEU A 164 -2.45 1.22 8.76
C LEU A 164 -2.57 2.70 8.37
N TYR A 165 -2.91 3.57 9.34
CA TYR A 165 -3.00 5.01 9.12
C TYR A 165 -1.68 5.62 8.64
N VAL A 166 -0.57 5.25 9.26
CA VAL A 166 0.76 5.67 8.81
C VAL A 166 1.06 5.15 7.41
N GLY A 167 0.72 3.89 7.12
CA GLY A 167 0.86 3.30 5.78
C GLY A 167 0.08 4.05 4.70
N ILE A 168 -1.20 4.35 4.96
CA ILE A 168 -2.06 5.12 4.05
C ILE A 168 -1.51 6.53 3.85
N SER A 169 -1.05 7.18 4.92
CA SER A 169 -0.49 8.54 4.83
C SER A 169 0.75 8.57 3.93
N LYS A 170 1.64 7.59 4.05
CA LYS A 170 2.80 7.44 3.15
C LYS A 170 2.37 7.19 1.70
N PHE A 171 1.39 6.33 1.48
CA PHE A 171 0.86 6.06 0.14
C PHE A 171 0.23 7.30 -0.50
N ASN A 172 -0.52 8.10 0.27
CA ASN A 172 -1.11 9.34 -0.21
C ASN A 172 -0.06 10.39 -0.55
N LEU A 173 0.97 10.56 0.29
CA LEU A 173 2.09 11.45 -0.01
C LEU A 173 2.77 11.04 -1.32
N HIS A 174 3.02 9.75 -1.50
CA HIS A 174 3.56 9.21 -2.74
C HIS A 174 2.69 9.57 -3.95
N ILE A 175 1.38 9.35 -3.89
CA ILE A 175 0.44 9.72 -4.96
C ILE A 175 0.48 11.22 -5.29
N VAL A 176 0.50 12.09 -4.27
CA VAL A 176 0.56 13.54 -4.49
C VAL A 176 1.83 13.92 -5.27
N LEU A 177 2.97 13.33 -4.92
CA LEU A 177 4.23 13.55 -5.62
C LEU A 177 4.18 12.99 -7.06
N GLU A 178 3.64 11.80 -7.25
CA GLU A 178 3.49 11.20 -8.58
C GLU A 178 2.58 12.03 -9.49
N ASN A 179 1.47 12.57 -8.97
CA ASN A 179 0.60 13.45 -9.75
C ASN A 179 1.32 14.73 -10.18
N LYS A 180 2.19 15.32 -9.34
CA LYS A 180 3.01 16.48 -9.72
C LYS A 180 3.98 16.13 -10.84
N ILE A 181 4.70 15.01 -10.72
CA ILE A 181 5.64 14.55 -11.75
C ILE A 181 4.87 14.25 -13.05
N PHE A 182 3.73 13.57 -12.96
CA PHE A 182 2.87 13.27 -14.09
C PHE A 182 2.42 14.53 -14.83
N ASN A 183 1.92 15.54 -14.12
CA ASN A 183 1.49 16.80 -14.73
C ASN A 183 2.66 17.49 -15.46
N ASN A 184 3.84 17.54 -14.84
CA ASN A 184 5.04 18.10 -15.47
C ASN A 184 5.43 17.31 -16.74
N ILE A 185 5.37 15.97 -16.71
CA ILE A 185 5.66 15.14 -17.88
C ILE A 185 4.61 15.36 -18.98
N VAL A 186 3.33 15.45 -18.63
CA VAL A 186 2.24 15.71 -19.56
C VAL A 186 2.44 17.05 -20.26
N GLU A 187 2.77 18.10 -19.51
CA GLU A 187 3.07 19.43 -20.04
C GLU A 187 4.28 19.41 -20.97
N LEU A 188 5.39 18.79 -20.54
CA LEU A 188 6.60 18.68 -21.34
C LEU A 188 6.38 17.86 -22.61
N THR A 189 5.69 16.73 -22.51
CA THR A 189 5.50 15.84 -23.66
C THR A 189 4.30 16.20 -24.51
N ARG A 190 3.42 17.11 -24.05
CA ARG A 190 2.09 17.41 -24.61
C ARG A 190 1.25 16.16 -24.80
N LEU A 191 1.29 15.25 -23.82
CA LEU A 191 0.46 14.04 -23.81
C LEU A 191 -0.97 14.41 -23.44
N ASP A 192 -1.94 14.04 -24.26
CA ASP A 192 -3.34 14.18 -23.89
C ASP A 192 -3.75 12.97 -23.04
N LEU A 193 -3.34 13.01 -21.77
CA LEU A 193 -3.64 11.98 -20.79
C LEU A 193 -4.31 12.64 -19.58
N GLU A 194 -5.61 12.42 -19.43
CA GLU A 194 -6.34 12.75 -18.21
C GLU A 194 -6.17 11.61 -17.19
N MET A 195 -4.98 11.50 -16.59
CA MET A 195 -4.75 10.59 -15.46
C MET A 195 -4.55 11.37 -14.18
N GLN A 196 -5.38 11.08 -13.18
CA GLN A 196 -5.17 11.52 -11.80
C GLN A 196 -5.21 10.32 -10.88
N TYR A 197 -4.09 10.06 -10.24
CA TYR A 197 -3.97 9.04 -9.21
C TYR A 197 -4.77 9.47 -7.98
N LYS A 198 -5.61 8.56 -7.47
CA LYS A 198 -6.48 8.83 -6.32
C LYS A 198 -5.89 8.23 -5.04
N GLY A 199 -5.73 9.08 -4.03
CA GLY A 199 -5.37 8.67 -2.67
C GLY A 199 -6.49 7.89 -1.96
N CYS A 200 -6.14 7.29 -0.83
CA CYS A 200 -7.07 6.67 0.10
C CYS A 200 -7.36 7.61 1.27
N VAL A 201 -8.62 7.96 1.49
CA VAL A 201 -9.00 8.73 2.69
C VAL A 201 -9.11 7.79 3.89
N PHE A 202 -8.32 8.10 4.92
CA PHE A 202 -8.45 7.48 6.24
C PHE A 202 -8.29 8.55 7.32
N ASN A 203 -9.40 8.97 7.92
CA ASN A 203 -9.42 10.04 8.93
C ASN A 203 -9.55 9.47 10.36
N ILE A 204 -9.47 10.35 11.36
CA ILE A 204 -9.52 9.95 12.77
C ILE A 204 -10.87 9.32 13.17
N LEU A 205 -11.98 9.76 12.56
CA LEU A 205 -13.30 9.17 12.79
C LEU A 205 -13.35 7.73 12.28
N GLU A 206 -12.77 7.48 11.12
CA GLU A 206 -12.65 6.16 10.52
C GLU A 206 -11.72 5.24 11.32
N ALA A 207 -10.67 5.80 11.93
CA ALA A 207 -9.84 5.09 12.90
C ALA A 207 -10.63 4.68 14.16
N LEU A 208 -11.44 5.59 14.71
CA LEU A 208 -12.31 5.29 15.85
C LEU A 208 -13.37 4.24 15.50
N LEU A 209 -13.96 4.29 14.30
CA LEU A 209 -14.91 3.28 13.81
C LEU A 209 -14.28 1.89 13.74
N SER A 210 -13.00 1.77 13.37
CA SER A 210 -12.27 0.50 13.41
C SER A 210 -12.17 -0.09 14.81
N ILE A 211 -11.97 0.75 15.83
CA ILE A 211 -11.90 0.31 17.24
C ILE A 211 -13.27 -0.16 17.73
N VAL A 212 -14.31 0.67 17.53
CA VAL A 212 -15.67 0.38 18.00
C VAL A 212 -16.27 -0.83 17.29
N SER A 213 -15.93 -1.06 16.02
CA SER A 213 -16.40 -2.20 15.23
C SER A 213 -15.56 -3.47 15.39
N LEU A 214 -14.65 -3.52 16.36
CA LEU A 214 -13.78 -4.68 16.62
C LEU A 214 -13.04 -5.16 15.36
N SER A 215 -12.42 -4.22 14.63
CA SER A 215 -11.68 -4.45 13.39
C SER A 215 -12.50 -4.79 12.13
N LEU A 216 -13.84 -4.87 12.18
CA LEU A 216 -14.64 -5.04 10.96
C LEU A 216 -14.38 -3.92 9.95
N PHE A 217 -14.45 -2.68 10.42
CA PHE A 217 -14.23 -1.51 9.57
C PHE A 217 -12.76 -1.42 9.12
N LEU A 218 -11.82 -1.91 9.94
CA LEU A 218 -10.40 -2.00 9.60
C LEU A 218 -10.19 -2.93 8.40
N VAL A 219 -10.81 -4.12 8.41
CA VAL A 219 -10.73 -5.07 7.29
C VAL A 219 -11.34 -4.49 6.02
N PHE A 220 -12.47 -3.79 6.12
CA PHE A 220 -13.04 -3.07 4.98
C PHE A 220 -12.07 -2.01 4.41
N LYS A 221 -11.34 -1.30 5.29
CA LYS A 221 -10.33 -0.32 4.89
C LYS A 221 -9.12 -0.97 4.22
N LEU A 222 -8.63 -2.10 4.74
CA LEU A 222 -7.58 -2.89 4.11
C LEU A 222 -7.98 -3.32 2.70
N TYR A 223 -9.19 -3.85 2.52
CA TYR A 223 -9.72 -4.24 1.21
C TYR A 223 -9.83 -3.03 0.25
N LYS A 224 -10.34 -1.90 0.72
CA LYS A 224 -10.44 -0.67 -0.08
C LYS A 224 -9.07 -0.18 -0.53
N LEU A 225 -8.08 -0.21 0.37
CA LEU A 225 -6.70 0.20 0.07
C LEU A 225 -6.03 -0.76 -0.93
N ASP A 226 -6.23 -2.08 -0.79
CA ASP A 226 -5.73 -3.07 -1.76
C ASP A 226 -6.29 -2.80 -3.16
N ASN A 227 -7.60 -2.56 -3.29
CA ASN A 227 -8.20 -2.21 -4.57
C ASN A 227 -7.67 -0.90 -5.15
N LEU A 228 -7.50 0.14 -4.32
CA LEU A 228 -6.92 1.41 -4.76
C LEU A 228 -5.47 1.23 -5.25
N LEU A 229 -4.67 0.44 -4.53
CA LEU A 229 -3.30 0.14 -4.94
C LEU A 229 -3.28 -0.61 -6.29
N ASN A 230 -4.15 -1.59 -6.49
CA ASN A 230 -4.24 -2.32 -7.76
C ASN A 230 -4.64 -1.39 -8.92
N ASN A 231 -5.67 -0.56 -8.72
CA ASN A 231 -6.10 0.43 -9.73
C ASN A 231 -4.99 1.43 -10.05
N HIS A 232 -4.25 1.87 -9.04
CA HIS A 232 -3.11 2.78 -9.18
C HIS A 232 -1.99 2.15 -10.01
N ILE A 233 -1.66 0.88 -9.74
CA ILE A 233 -0.71 0.11 -10.53
C ILE A 233 -1.17 -0.03 -11.99
N ASP A 234 -2.45 -0.29 -12.23
CA ASP A 234 -3.00 -0.41 -13.59
C ASP A 234 -2.91 0.92 -14.36
N GLN A 235 -3.19 2.04 -13.70
CA GLN A 235 -3.01 3.38 -14.28
C GLN A 235 -1.55 3.66 -14.63
N HIS A 236 -0.60 3.30 -13.75
CA HIS A 236 0.84 3.37 -14.05
C HIS A 236 1.23 2.60 -15.31
N ARG A 237 0.66 1.41 -15.52
CA ARG A 237 0.92 0.61 -16.72
C ARG A 237 0.40 1.29 -17.99
N ILE A 238 -0.81 1.85 -17.94
CA ILE A 238 -1.38 2.59 -19.07
C ILE A 238 -0.51 3.80 -19.40
N PHE A 239 -0.12 4.57 -18.38
CA PHE A 239 0.76 5.72 -18.56
C PHE A 239 2.08 5.35 -19.22
N TYR A 240 2.75 4.32 -18.69
CA TYR A 240 4.01 3.84 -19.27
C TYR A 240 3.86 3.46 -20.74
N ARG A 241 2.82 2.70 -21.08
CA ARG A 241 2.58 2.22 -22.45
C ARG A 241 2.43 3.40 -23.42
N GLU A 242 1.62 4.40 -23.07
CA GLU A 242 1.38 5.56 -23.92
C GLU A 242 2.62 6.43 -24.07
N LEU A 243 3.34 6.65 -22.96
CA LEU A 243 4.59 7.38 -22.96
C LEU A 243 5.64 6.69 -23.85
N LYS A 244 5.79 5.37 -23.73
CA LYS A 244 6.72 4.57 -24.56
C LYS A 244 6.39 4.70 -26.05
N ILE A 245 5.12 4.53 -26.43
CA ILE A 245 4.68 4.65 -27.82
C ILE A 245 5.07 6.02 -28.38
N LYS A 246 4.88 7.08 -27.59
CA LYS A 246 5.21 8.45 -28.01
C LYS A 246 6.70 8.70 -28.14
N ILE A 247 7.51 8.22 -27.19
CA ILE A 247 8.99 8.32 -27.27
C ILE A 247 9.50 7.60 -28.52
N LEU A 248 9.02 6.38 -28.78
CA LEU A 248 9.42 5.60 -29.96
C LEU A 248 9.00 6.28 -31.28
N ARG A 249 7.79 6.85 -31.35
CA ARG A 249 7.33 7.62 -32.53
C ARG A 249 8.18 8.86 -32.76
N LYS A 250 8.50 9.62 -31.70
CA LYS A 250 9.39 10.81 -31.83
C LYS A 250 10.78 10.44 -32.33
N LYS A 251 11.36 9.33 -31.85
CA LYS A 251 12.65 8.83 -32.35
C LYS A 251 12.60 8.58 -33.86
N GLN A 252 11.58 7.87 -34.33
CA GLN A 252 11.38 7.60 -35.76
C GLN A 252 11.21 8.89 -36.57
N THR A 253 10.66 9.97 -36.00
CA THR A 253 10.42 11.23 -36.72
C THR A 253 11.68 12.11 -36.77
N ASN A 254 12.50 12.10 -35.71
CA ASN A 254 13.77 12.85 -35.68
C ASN A 254 14.87 12.19 -36.52
N ASP A 255 14.77 10.89 -36.82
CA ASP A 255 15.63 10.23 -37.81
C ASP A 255 15.32 10.65 -39.27
N TYR A 256 14.25 11.43 -39.51
CA TYR A 256 13.93 12.02 -40.82
C TYR A 256 14.26 13.52 -40.96
N ILE A 257 14.87 14.15 -39.94
CA ILE A 257 15.45 15.49 -40.08
C ILE A 257 16.97 15.35 -40.12
N ILE A 258 17.46 14.77 -41.20
CA ILE A 258 18.78 15.10 -41.73
C ILE A 258 18.51 16.19 -42.76
N ILE A 259 18.69 17.46 -42.35
CA ILE A 259 18.97 18.55 -43.29
C ILE A 259 20.48 18.73 -43.29
#